data_AF-A0A068UGX4-F1
#
_entry.id   AF-A0A068UGX4-F1
#
_cell.length_a   1.000
_cell.length_b   1.000
_cell.length_c   1.000
_cell.angle_alpha   90.00
_cell.angle_beta   90.00
_cell.angle_gamma   90.00
#
_symmetry.space_group_name_H-M   'P 1'
#
loop_
_entity.id
_entity.type
_entity.pdbx_description
1 polymer ?
#
loop_
_entity_poly.entity_id
_entity_poly.type
_entity_poly.pdbx_seq_one_letter_code
_entity_poly.pdbx_strand_id
1 'polypeptide(L)'
;MESNGKGVSIDGVPLPYETGEIDFGEPGTNGQHSFYQLIHQGRVIPCDFIGIVKSQQPVYLEGEVVSNHDELMSNFFAQPDALAYGKTAEQLLKENVPQHLVPHKTFCGNRPSISLLLPSLSAYNIGQLLAIYEHRIAVEGFVWGINSFDQWGVELGKSLASQVRKQLHVSRRKGEPIEGFNFSTTTVLSRYLQASADVPSDPSTLLPKM
;
A
#
# COMPACT_ATOMS: atom_id res chain seq x y z
N MET A 1 -6.91 -6.06 -0.77
CA MET A 1 -7.76 -4.90 -1.18
C MET A 1 -8.87 -5.18 -2.20
N GLU A 2 -8.61 -5.37 -3.50
CA GLU A 2 -9.70 -5.44 -4.54
C GLU A 2 -10.63 -6.65 -4.36
N SER A 3 -10.07 -7.82 -4.05
CA SER A 3 -10.85 -9.05 -3.81
C SER A 3 -11.78 -8.94 -2.59
N ASN A 4 -11.25 -8.53 -1.43
CA ASN A 4 -11.95 -8.62 -0.14
C ASN A 4 -12.51 -7.30 0.39
N GLY A 5 -12.28 -6.17 -0.28
CA GLY A 5 -12.82 -4.86 0.09
C GLY A 5 -14.31 -4.73 -0.26
N LYS A 6 -15.16 -5.51 0.40
CA LYS A 6 -16.59 -5.64 0.10
C LYS A 6 -17.46 -5.09 1.24
N GLY A 7 -18.68 -4.66 0.91
CA GLY A 7 -19.68 -4.19 1.89
C GLY A 7 -20.91 -5.10 2.01
N VAL A 8 -20.95 -6.18 1.25
CA VAL A 8 -22.09 -7.10 1.15
C VAL A 8 -21.58 -8.54 1.15
N SER A 9 -22.34 -9.46 1.75
CA SER A 9 -22.08 -10.90 1.70
C SER A 9 -22.40 -11.47 0.31
N ILE A 10 -22.02 -12.73 0.08
CA ILE A 10 -22.29 -13.46 -1.15
C ILE A 10 -23.81 -13.61 -1.43
N ASP A 11 -24.65 -13.59 -0.38
CA ASP A 11 -26.11 -13.62 -0.48
C ASP A 11 -26.73 -12.23 -0.70
N GLY A 12 -25.91 -11.19 -0.84
CA GLY A 12 -26.36 -9.81 -1.08
C GLY A 12 -26.82 -9.06 0.16
N VAL A 13 -26.49 -9.54 1.36
CA VAL A 13 -26.83 -8.87 2.63
C VAL A 13 -25.71 -7.90 3.03
N PRO A 14 -26.02 -6.63 3.38
CA PRO A 14 -25.02 -5.70 3.90
C PRO A 14 -24.33 -6.24 5.16
N LEU A 15 -23.00 -6.15 5.20
CA LEU A 15 -22.20 -6.64 6.33
C LEU A 15 -22.23 -5.64 7.50
N PRO A 16 -22.34 -6.10 8.76
CA PRO A 16 -22.32 -5.23 9.94
C PRO A 16 -20.90 -4.89 10.43
N TYR A 17 -19.86 -5.31 9.70
CA TYR A 17 -18.44 -5.12 10.01
C TYR A 17 -17.66 -4.80 8.73
N GLU A 18 -16.46 -4.26 8.90
CA GLU A 18 -15.52 -4.00 7.81
C GLU A 18 -14.84 -5.31 7.36
N THR A 19 -14.58 -5.43 6.06
CA THR A 19 -13.80 -6.54 5.47
C THR A 19 -12.71 -6.00 4.58
N GLY A 20 -11.63 -6.76 4.43
CA GLY A 20 -10.50 -6.38 3.59
C GLY A 20 -9.67 -5.27 4.22
N GLU A 21 -8.42 -5.57 4.52
CA GLU A 21 -7.47 -4.61 5.07
C GLU A 21 -6.98 -3.64 3.99
N ILE A 22 -6.43 -2.51 4.44
CA ILE A 22 -5.63 -1.63 3.59
C ILE A 22 -4.21 -2.18 3.59
N ASP A 23 -3.83 -2.76 2.46
CA ASP A 23 -2.49 -3.29 2.24
C ASP A 23 -1.55 -2.19 1.75
N PHE A 24 -0.42 -2.00 2.44
CA PHE A 24 0.66 -1.11 2.01
C PHE A 24 2.01 -1.64 2.49
N GLY A 25 3.10 -1.22 1.82
CA GLY A 25 4.44 -1.64 2.21
C GLY A 25 5.53 -1.16 1.25
N GLU A 26 6.78 -1.34 1.67
CA GLU A 26 8.00 -1.05 0.91
C GLU A 26 9.06 -2.10 1.28
N PRO A 27 10.04 -2.41 0.42
CA PRO A 27 11.15 -3.29 0.77
C PRO A 27 11.91 -2.79 2.00
N GLY A 28 12.40 -3.72 2.83
CA GLY A 28 13.39 -3.42 3.86
C GLY A 28 14.76 -3.16 3.22
N THR A 29 15.58 -2.24 3.74
CA THR A 29 15.38 -1.39 4.92
C THR A 29 14.67 -0.05 4.62
N ASN A 30 14.30 0.24 3.37
CA ASN A 30 13.70 1.52 2.95
C ASN A 30 12.51 1.94 3.81
N GLY A 31 11.57 1.03 4.07
CA GLY A 31 10.39 1.30 4.90
C GLY A 31 10.73 1.69 6.34
N GLN A 32 11.87 1.21 6.87
CA GLN A 32 12.35 1.53 8.22
C GLN A 32 12.67 3.01 8.37
N HIS A 33 13.09 3.66 7.28
CA HIS A 33 13.42 5.07 7.21
C HIS A 33 12.27 5.95 6.70
N SER A 34 11.06 5.39 6.55
CA SER A 34 9.87 6.11 6.07
C SER A 34 8.74 6.11 7.10
N PHE A 35 8.18 4.95 7.41
CA PHE A 35 6.94 4.85 8.20
C PHE A 35 7.02 3.94 9.43
N TYR A 36 8.17 3.31 9.72
CA TYR A 36 8.32 2.45 10.89
C TYR A 36 8.20 3.19 12.23
N GLN A 37 8.44 4.50 12.26
CA GLN A 37 8.11 5.34 13.42
C GLN A 37 6.63 5.19 13.82
N LEU A 38 5.72 5.22 12.83
CA LEU A 38 4.30 5.03 13.06
C LEU A 38 3.98 3.59 13.47
N ILE A 39 4.63 2.60 12.84
CA ILE A 39 4.42 1.18 13.17
C ILE A 39 4.86 0.88 14.62
N HIS A 40 5.95 1.48 15.11
CA HIS A 40 6.51 1.21 16.44
C HIS A 40 5.86 1.99 17.59
N GLN A 41 5.46 3.24 17.38
CA GLN A 41 4.96 4.11 18.45
C GLN A 41 3.58 4.72 18.16
N GLY A 42 3.10 4.63 16.93
CA GLY A 42 1.76 5.05 16.53
C GLY A 42 0.74 3.91 16.60
N ARG A 43 -0.15 3.88 15.61
CA ARG A 43 -1.21 2.85 15.48
C ARG A 43 -0.59 1.46 15.34
N VAL A 44 -1.27 0.45 15.87
CA VAL A 44 -0.86 -0.95 15.67
C VAL A 44 -1.19 -1.33 14.23
N ILE A 45 -0.18 -1.78 13.49
CA ILE A 45 -0.30 -2.25 12.12
C ILE A 45 0.40 -3.61 12.10
N PRO A 46 -0.33 -4.73 11.93
CA PRO A 46 0.28 -6.04 11.77
C PRO A 46 1.22 -6.06 10.55
N CYS A 47 2.39 -6.68 10.68
CA CYS A 47 3.40 -6.70 9.63
C CYS A 47 3.74 -8.11 9.15
N ASP A 48 3.74 -8.31 7.84
CA ASP A 48 4.31 -9.51 7.21
C ASP A 48 5.75 -9.19 6.77
N PHE A 49 6.73 -9.77 7.45
CA PHE A 49 8.14 -9.70 7.07
C PHE A 49 8.49 -10.87 6.16
N ILE A 50 9.00 -10.58 4.97
CA ILE A 50 9.46 -11.60 4.02
C ILE A 50 10.97 -11.45 3.81
N GLY A 51 11.72 -12.47 4.21
CA GLY A 51 13.19 -12.52 4.11
C GLY A 51 13.65 -13.59 3.15
N ILE A 52 14.86 -13.42 2.59
CA ILE A 52 15.48 -14.39 1.68
C ILE A 52 16.84 -14.80 2.26
N VAL A 53 17.12 -16.10 2.36
CA VAL A 53 18.38 -16.60 2.93
C VAL A 53 19.59 -16.26 2.07
N LYS A 54 19.45 -16.27 0.73
CA LYS A 54 20.56 -16.03 -0.21
C LYS A 54 20.31 -14.78 -1.07
N SER A 55 21.27 -13.87 -1.06
CA SER A 55 21.29 -12.73 -1.99
C SER A 55 21.40 -13.21 -3.44
N GLN A 56 20.72 -12.51 -4.35
CA GLN A 56 20.90 -12.67 -5.80
C GLN A 56 22.25 -12.10 -6.27
N GLN A 57 22.83 -11.17 -5.52
CA GLN A 57 24.12 -10.52 -5.76
C GLN A 57 24.88 -10.42 -4.43
N PRO A 58 25.55 -11.51 -3.99
CA PRO A 58 26.27 -11.50 -2.72
C PRO A 58 27.46 -10.55 -2.78
N VAL A 59 27.61 -9.72 -1.75
CA VAL A 59 28.73 -8.78 -1.60
C VAL A 59 29.30 -8.93 -0.20
N TYR A 60 30.62 -9.03 -0.13
CA TYR A 60 31.42 -8.95 1.08
C TYR A 60 32.71 -8.22 0.73
N LEU A 61 33.09 -7.24 1.55
CA LEU A 61 34.33 -6.49 1.40
C LEU A 61 35.27 -6.84 2.55
N GLU A 62 36.56 -7.00 2.26
CA GLU A 62 37.55 -7.26 3.29
C GLU A 62 37.59 -6.12 4.32
N GLY A 63 37.56 -6.46 5.61
CA GLY A 63 37.51 -5.51 6.70
C GLY A 63 36.10 -5.19 7.21
N GLU A 64 35.05 -5.57 6.48
CA GLU A 64 33.66 -5.46 6.97
C GLU A 64 33.34 -6.55 7.99
N VAL A 65 32.47 -6.23 8.95
CA VAL A 65 32.12 -7.14 10.05
C VAL A 65 31.24 -8.31 9.57
N VAL A 66 30.33 -8.04 8.63
CA VAL A 66 29.38 -8.99 8.06
C VAL A 66 29.20 -8.72 6.56
N SER A 67 28.61 -9.67 5.83
CA SER A 67 28.25 -9.44 4.42
C SER A 67 27.12 -8.42 4.30
N ASN A 68 27.00 -7.76 3.15
CA ASN A 68 25.89 -6.82 2.89
C ASN A 68 24.51 -7.48 3.05
N HIS A 69 24.41 -8.78 2.74
CA HIS A 69 23.17 -9.53 2.90
C HIS A 69 22.87 -9.83 4.36
N ASP A 70 23.90 -10.15 5.16
CA ASP A 70 23.72 -10.34 6.61
C ASP A 70 23.38 -9.02 7.31
N GLU A 71 23.92 -7.89 6.86
CA GLU A 71 23.54 -6.55 7.34
C GLU A 71 22.06 -6.23 7.05
N LEU A 72 21.57 -6.58 5.85
CA LEU A 72 20.14 -6.50 5.54
C LEU A 72 19.32 -7.42 6.46
N MET A 73 19.75 -8.67 6.62
CA MET A 73 19.01 -9.67 7.38
C MET A 73 19.05 -9.45 8.89
N SER A 74 20.07 -8.75 9.42
CA SER A 74 20.11 -8.33 10.83
C SER A 74 18.86 -7.53 11.19
N ASN A 75 18.42 -6.64 10.28
CA ASN A 75 17.22 -5.85 10.44
C ASN A 75 15.95 -6.70 10.28
N PHE A 76 15.92 -7.69 9.37
CA PHE A 76 14.79 -8.61 9.23
C PHE A 76 14.49 -9.37 10.54
N PHE A 77 15.53 -9.81 11.26
CA PHE A 77 15.35 -10.50 12.54
C PHE A 77 15.05 -9.53 13.69
N ALA A 78 15.68 -8.35 13.71
CA ALA A 78 15.52 -7.40 14.81
C ALA A 78 14.13 -6.74 14.86
N GLN A 79 13.52 -6.45 13.71
CA GLN A 79 12.27 -5.66 13.65
C GLN A 79 11.05 -6.39 14.25
N PRO A 80 10.77 -7.67 13.92
CA PRO A 80 9.71 -8.45 14.59
C PRO A 80 9.87 -8.49 16.10
N ASP A 81 11.09 -8.71 16.61
CA ASP A 81 11.37 -8.73 18.05
C ASP A 81 11.15 -7.36 18.69
N ALA A 82 11.59 -6.28 18.05
CA ALA A 82 11.36 -4.93 18.52
C ALA A 82 9.85 -4.60 18.60
N LEU A 83 9.06 -5.06 17.63
CA LEU A 83 7.60 -4.92 17.63
C LEU A 83 6.93 -5.74 18.73
N ALA A 84 7.39 -6.97 18.96
CA ALA A 84 6.84 -7.87 19.96
C ALA A 84 7.18 -7.41 21.39
N TYR A 85 8.46 -7.15 21.67
CA TYR A 85 8.94 -6.89 23.03
C TYR A 85 8.94 -5.42 23.42
N GLY A 86 9.14 -4.51 22.46
CA GLY A 86 9.29 -3.10 22.75
C GLY A 86 10.45 -2.81 23.71
N LYS A 87 10.30 -1.73 24.48
CA LYS A 87 11.29 -1.23 25.43
C LYS A 87 10.60 -0.43 26.54
N THR A 88 10.68 -0.93 27.76
CA THR A 88 9.94 -0.38 28.90
C THR A 88 10.62 0.84 29.52
N ALA A 89 9.85 1.62 30.28
CA ALA A 89 10.36 2.77 31.02
C ALA A 89 11.49 2.38 31.98
N GLU A 90 11.38 1.23 32.65
CA GLU A 90 12.39 0.73 33.58
C GLU A 90 13.70 0.38 32.86
N GLN A 91 13.63 -0.19 31.66
CA GLN A 91 14.81 -0.45 30.84
C GLN A 91 15.49 0.85 30.43
N LEU A 92 14.73 1.87 30.01
CA LEU A 92 15.25 3.18 29.63
C LEU A 92 15.92 3.89 30.82
N LEU A 93 15.33 3.81 32.01
CA LEU A 93 15.91 4.38 33.23
C LEU A 93 17.23 3.68 33.60
N LYS A 94 17.31 2.35 33.44
CA LYS A 94 18.58 1.59 33.63
C LYS A 94 19.66 1.98 32.61
N GLU A 95 19.26 2.41 31.41
CA GLU A 95 20.15 2.96 30.39
C GLU A 95 20.50 4.44 30.61
N ASN A 96 20.12 5.02 31.75
CA ASN A 96 20.35 6.43 32.10
C ASN A 96 19.67 7.41 31.12
N VAL A 97 18.55 7.02 30.52
CA VAL A 97 17.73 7.96 29.73
C VAL A 97 17.16 9.03 30.66
N PRO A 98 17.32 10.33 30.36
CA PRO A 98 16.76 11.41 31.16
C PRO A 98 15.25 11.23 31.36
N GLN A 99 14.76 11.44 32.58
CA GLN A 99 13.38 11.14 32.95
C GLN A 99 12.34 11.78 32.02
N HIS A 100 12.58 13.01 31.56
CA HIS A 100 11.69 13.72 30.64
C HIS A 100 11.64 13.10 29.22
N LEU A 101 12.63 12.29 28.82
CA LEU A 101 12.67 11.60 27.54
C LEU A 101 12.11 10.17 27.60
N VAL A 102 11.92 9.61 28.80
CA VAL A 102 11.44 8.23 28.95
C VAL A 102 10.12 7.98 28.22
N PRO A 103 9.09 8.84 28.32
CA PRO A 103 7.83 8.61 27.59
C PRO A 103 8.02 8.63 26.06
N HIS A 104 8.93 9.46 25.55
CA HIS A 104 9.22 9.58 24.12
C HIS A 104 10.01 8.39 23.56
N LYS A 105 10.83 7.74 24.39
CA LYS A 105 11.67 6.59 24.01
C LYS A 105 11.07 5.25 24.41
N THR A 106 9.89 5.23 25.02
CA THR A 106 9.17 4.01 25.37
C THR A 106 8.59 3.37 24.12
N PHE A 107 8.75 2.06 23.99
CA PHE A 107 8.13 1.25 22.96
C PHE A 107 7.23 0.24 23.65
N CYS A 108 5.91 0.31 23.43
CA CYS A 108 4.95 -0.51 24.16
C CYS A 108 5.04 -2.01 23.83
N GLY A 109 5.72 -2.39 22.74
CA GLY A 109 5.71 -3.76 22.26
C GLY A 109 4.30 -4.21 21.87
N ASN A 110 4.07 -5.53 21.93
CA ASN A 110 2.78 -6.18 21.63
C ASN A 110 2.18 -5.76 20.29
N ARG A 111 3.03 -5.61 19.27
CA ARG A 111 2.64 -5.31 17.88
C ARG A 111 2.85 -6.58 17.06
N PRO A 112 1.80 -7.14 16.45
CA PRO A 112 1.87 -8.47 15.84
C PRO A 112 2.64 -8.44 14.52
N SER A 113 3.36 -9.52 14.24
CA SER A 113 4.04 -9.72 12.96
C SER A 113 4.13 -11.21 12.60
N ILE A 114 4.21 -11.49 11.31
CA ILE A 114 4.52 -12.81 10.75
C ILE A 114 5.86 -12.70 10.03
N SER A 115 6.71 -13.73 10.15
CA SER A 115 7.98 -13.81 9.42
C SER A 115 8.00 -15.01 8.49
N LEU A 116 8.18 -14.77 7.19
CA LEU A 116 8.37 -15.78 6.16
C LEU A 116 9.82 -15.72 5.67
N LEU A 117 10.52 -16.85 5.67
CA LEU A 117 11.92 -16.92 5.23
C LEU A 117 12.05 -17.92 4.08
N LEU A 118 12.39 -17.42 2.88
CA LEU A 118 12.56 -18.23 1.68
C LEU A 118 14.04 -18.57 1.47
N PRO A 119 14.39 -19.76 0.95
CA PRO A 119 15.79 -20.16 0.78
C PRO A 119 16.54 -19.35 -0.29
N SER A 120 15.85 -18.90 -1.33
CA SER A 120 16.39 -18.06 -2.41
C SER A 120 15.25 -17.43 -3.23
N LEU A 121 15.54 -16.34 -3.94
CA LEU A 121 14.59 -15.70 -4.85
C LEU A 121 14.60 -16.38 -6.24
N SER A 122 14.21 -17.65 -6.29
CA SER A 122 14.05 -18.42 -7.52
C SER A 122 12.61 -18.33 -8.05
N ALA A 123 12.39 -18.55 -9.35
CA ALA A 123 11.05 -18.57 -9.94
C ALA A 123 10.10 -19.54 -9.22
N TYR A 124 10.61 -20.71 -8.81
CA TYR A 124 9.86 -21.69 -8.02
C TYR A 124 9.41 -21.12 -6.66
N ASN A 125 10.33 -20.51 -5.91
CA ASN A 125 10.00 -19.95 -4.59
C ASN A 125 9.10 -18.72 -4.66
N ILE A 126 9.27 -17.88 -5.69
CA ILE A 126 8.37 -16.76 -5.96
C ILE A 126 6.97 -17.28 -6.29
N GLY A 127 6.85 -18.35 -7.09
CA GLY A 127 5.56 -18.98 -7.38
C GLY A 127 4.87 -19.52 -6.12
N GLN A 128 5.62 -20.11 -5.19
CA GLN A 128 5.07 -20.52 -3.89
C GLN A 128 4.60 -19.34 -3.05
N LEU A 129 5.37 -18.24 -3.02
CA LEU A 129 4.98 -17.03 -2.29
C LEU A 129 3.69 -16.42 -2.87
N LEU A 130 3.61 -16.33 -4.20
CA LEU A 130 2.41 -15.87 -4.90
C LEU A 130 1.20 -16.72 -4.51
N ALA A 131 1.31 -18.05 -4.62
CA ALA A 131 0.23 -18.98 -4.33
C ALA A 131 -0.26 -18.90 -2.87
N ILE A 132 0.66 -18.73 -1.90
CA ILE A 132 0.28 -18.54 -0.49
C ILE A 132 -0.61 -17.30 -0.32
N TYR A 133 -0.26 -16.17 -0.94
CA TYR A 133 -1.06 -14.96 -0.81
C TYR A 133 -2.38 -15.06 -1.60
N GLU A 134 -2.40 -15.66 -2.79
CA GLU A 134 -3.65 -15.93 -3.52
C GLU A 134 -4.63 -16.78 -2.70
N HIS A 135 -4.13 -17.86 -2.09
CA HIS A 135 -4.95 -18.74 -1.27
C HIS A 135 -5.35 -18.10 0.05
N ARG A 136 -4.47 -17.34 0.70
CA ARG A 136 -4.78 -16.57 1.91
C ARG A 136 -5.98 -15.65 1.66
N ILE A 137 -5.94 -14.86 0.59
CA ILE A 137 -7.00 -13.91 0.25
C ILE A 137 -8.32 -14.64 -0.05
N ALA A 138 -8.28 -15.78 -0.76
CA ALA A 138 -9.48 -16.58 -0.99
C ALA A 138 -10.06 -17.14 0.32
N VAL A 139 -9.21 -17.65 1.22
CA VAL A 139 -9.63 -18.16 2.53
C VAL A 139 -10.26 -17.07 3.38
N GLU A 140 -9.66 -15.89 3.46
CA GLU A 140 -10.24 -14.72 4.15
C GLU A 140 -11.63 -14.38 3.62
N GLY A 141 -11.81 -14.41 2.29
CA GLY A 141 -13.11 -14.20 1.65
C GLY A 141 -14.17 -15.22 2.06
N PHE A 142 -13.80 -16.51 2.09
CA PHE A 142 -14.68 -17.58 2.55
C PHE A 142 -15.02 -17.46 4.03
N VAL A 143 -14.05 -17.05 4.87
CA VAL A 143 -14.27 -16.79 6.30
C VAL A 143 -15.28 -15.66 6.50
N TRP A 144 -15.21 -14.59 5.72
CA TRP A 144 -16.16 -13.46 5.80
C TRP A 144 -17.49 -13.70 5.07
N GLY A 145 -17.61 -14.76 4.27
CA GLY A 145 -18.80 -15.03 3.47
C GLY A 145 -19.03 -14.04 2.33
N ILE A 146 -17.94 -13.53 1.73
CA ILE A 146 -17.98 -12.56 0.62
C ILE A 146 -17.50 -13.19 -0.69
N ASN A 147 -17.82 -12.54 -1.81
CA ASN A 147 -17.27 -12.93 -3.10
C ASN A 147 -15.91 -12.25 -3.35
N SER A 148 -14.81 -13.00 -3.26
CA SER A 148 -13.44 -12.47 -3.53
C SER A 148 -13.12 -12.28 -5.01
N PHE A 149 -14.02 -12.66 -5.91
CA PHE A 149 -13.73 -12.79 -7.35
C PHE A 149 -14.52 -11.83 -8.24
N ASP A 150 -15.29 -10.91 -7.65
CA ASP A 150 -15.91 -9.78 -8.36
C ASP A 150 -15.28 -8.43 -7.98
N GLN A 151 -15.61 -7.39 -8.77
CA GLN A 151 -15.10 -6.03 -8.56
C GLN A 151 -16.10 -4.94 -9.00
N TRP A 152 -17.38 -5.09 -8.66
CA TRP A 152 -18.44 -4.15 -9.10
C TRP A 152 -18.19 -2.67 -8.75
N GLY A 153 -17.43 -2.41 -7.69
CA GLY A 153 -17.11 -1.06 -7.23
C GLY A 153 -16.36 -0.19 -8.25
N VAL A 154 -15.71 -0.78 -9.26
CA VAL A 154 -14.93 -0.02 -10.27
C VAL A 154 -15.79 0.56 -11.39
N GLU A 155 -17.03 0.11 -11.55
CA GLU A 155 -17.85 0.42 -12.73
C GLU A 155 -18.43 1.84 -12.71
N LEU A 156 -18.78 2.37 -11.53
CA LEU A 156 -19.32 3.72 -11.41
C LEU A 156 -18.33 4.77 -11.91
N GLY A 157 -17.05 4.65 -11.53
CA GLY A 157 -15.99 5.55 -11.97
C GLY A 157 -15.81 5.55 -13.48
N LYS A 158 -15.83 4.36 -14.12
CA LYS A 158 -15.74 4.21 -15.59
C LYS A 158 -16.92 4.89 -16.30
N SER A 159 -18.14 4.71 -15.79
CA SER A 159 -19.35 5.33 -16.34
C SER A 159 -19.27 6.86 -16.28
N LEU A 160 -18.94 7.41 -15.11
CA LEU A 160 -18.82 8.86 -14.91
C LEU A 160 -17.68 9.46 -15.76
N ALA A 161 -16.53 8.79 -15.86
CA ALA A 161 -15.44 9.23 -16.72
C ALA A 161 -15.85 9.29 -18.21
N SER A 162 -16.66 8.33 -18.68
CA SER A 162 -17.21 8.35 -20.04
C SER A 162 -18.15 9.54 -20.27
N GLN A 163 -18.96 9.93 -19.26
CA GLN A 163 -19.79 11.13 -19.32
C GLN A 163 -18.94 12.40 -19.41
N VAL A 164 -17.92 12.53 -18.54
CA VAL A 164 -16.97 13.66 -18.56
C VAL A 164 -16.26 13.74 -19.92
N ARG A 165 -15.83 12.61 -20.47
CA ARG A 165 -15.19 12.55 -21.80
C ARG A 165 -16.12 13.08 -22.91
N LYS A 166 -17.41 12.71 -22.88
CA LYS A 166 -18.40 13.22 -23.84
C LYS A 166 -18.59 14.73 -23.69
N GLN A 167 -18.72 15.22 -22.45
CA GLN A 167 -18.82 16.66 -22.17
C GLN A 167 -17.59 17.42 -22.70
N LEU A 168 -16.38 16.94 -22.39
CA LEU A 168 -15.14 17.55 -22.87
C LEU A 168 -15.11 17.63 -24.40
N HIS A 169 -15.55 16.57 -25.08
CA HIS A 169 -15.62 16.55 -26.54
C HIS A 169 -16.57 17.62 -27.09
N VAL A 170 -17.81 17.69 -26.59
CA VAL A 170 -18.80 18.66 -27.10
C VAL A 170 -18.44 20.10 -26.72
N SER A 171 -17.92 20.36 -25.51
CA SER A 171 -17.48 21.70 -25.11
C SER A 171 -16.28 22.17 -25.92
N ARG A 172 -15.30 21.31 -26.22
CA ARG A 172 -14.12 21.69 -27.01
C ARG A 172 -14.40 21.81 -28.52
N ARG A 173 -15.26 20.95 -29.09
CA ARG A 173 -15.52 20.91 -30.55
C ARG A 173 -16.70 21.74 -30.99
N LYS A 174 -17.72 21.90 -30.15
CA LYS A 174 -18.97 22.59 -30.48
C LYS A 174 -19.25 23.82 -29.61
N GLY A 175 -18.44 24.08 -28.58
CA GLY A 175 -18.66 25.20 -27.66
C GLY A 175 -19.88 25.01 -26.76
N GLU A 176 -20.38 23.77 -26.62
CA GLU A 176 -21.57 23.49 -25.79
C GLU A 176 -21.26 23.72 -24.29
N PRO A 177 -22.24 24.26 -23.53
CA PRO A 177 -22.08 24.48 -22.09
C PRO A 177 -21.95 23.16 -21.32
N ILE A 178 -21.40 23.25 -20.10
CA ILE A 178 -21.27 22.11 -19.20
C ILE A 178 -22.63 21.81 -18.56
N GLU A 179 -23.11 20.58 -18.67
CA GLU A 179 -24.39 20.16 -18.11
C GLU A 179 -24.28 18.77 -17.44
N GLY A 180 -25.20 18.47 -16.50
CA GLY A 180 -25.29 17.15 -15.88
C GLY A 180 -24.27 16.86 -14.77
N PHE A 181 -23.48 17.84 -14.33
CA PHE A 181 -22.53 17.72 -13.23
C PHE A 181 -22.92 18.59 -12.03
N ASN A 182 -22.54 18.18 -10.82
CA ASN A 182 -22.74 18.99 -9.63
C ASN A 182 -21.95 20.32 -9.70
N PHE A 183 -22.27 21.26 -8.82
CA PHE A 183 -21.70 22.61 -8.83
C PHE A 183 -20.16 22.63 -8.76
N SER A 184 -19.59 21.81 -7.87
CA SER A 184 -18.15 21.74 -7.67
C SER A 184 -17.45 21.24 -8.93
N THR A 185 -17.90 20.10 -9.49
CA THR A 185 -17.36 19.53 -10.73
C THR A 185 -17.50 20.50 -11.89
N THR A 186 -18.66 21.14 -12.04
CA THR A 186 -18.89 22.16 -13.08
C THR A 186 -17.87 23.29 -12.97
N THR A 187 -17.62 23.79 -11.76
CA THR A 187 -16.70 24.92 -11.53
C THR A 187 -15.25 24.59 -11.93
N VAL A 188 -14.70 23.45 -11.48
CA VAL A 188 -13.34 23.05 -11.89
C VAL A 188 -13.27 22.64 -13.36
N LEU A 189 -14.33 22.04 -13.92
CA LEU A 189 -14.36 21.70 -15.34
C LEU A 189 -14.42 22.95 -16.22
N SER A 190 -15.18 23.98 -15.83
CA SER A 190 -15.17 25.30 -16.48
C SER A 190 -13.77 25.90 -16.45
N ARG A 191 -13.10 25.86 -15.29
CA ARG A 191 -11.73 26.37 -15.15
C ARG A 191 -10.74 25.59 -16.04
N TYR A 192 -10.86 24.28 -16.11
CA TYR A 192 -10.05 23.42 -16.97
C TYR A 192 -10.26 23.74 -18.46
N LEU A 193 -11.52 23.98 -18.87
CA LEU A 193 -11.87 24.32 -20.25
C LEU A 193 -11.45 25.73 -20.67
N GLN A 194 -11.33 26.68 -19.72
CA GLN A 194 -10.80 28.02 -19.97
C GLN A 194 -9.31 28.03 -20.32
N ALA A 195 -8.54 27.05 -19.84
CA ALA A 195 -7.15 26.90 -20.27
C ALA A 195 -7.13 26.50 -21.75
N SER A 196 -6.32 27.21 -22.54
CA SER A 196 -6.06 26.88 -23.94
C SER A 196 -5.60 25.43 -24.03
N ALA A 197 -6.29 24.61 -24.83
CA ALA A 197 -5.76 23.30 -25.16
C ALA A 197 -4.60 23.51 -26.14
N ASP A 198 -3.44 22.91 -25.88
CA ASP A 198 -2.32 22.86 -26.84
C ASP A 198 -2.65 22.05 -28.11
N VAL A 199 -3.88 21.52 -28.18
CA VAL A 199 -4.40 20.69 -29.26
C VAL A 199 -5.40 21.51 -30.08
N PRO A 200 -5.09 21.84 -31.35
CA PRO A 200 -6.04 22.48 -32.26
C PRO A 200 -7.41 21.79 -32.30
N SER A 201 -8.44 22.58 -32.56
CA SER A 201 -9.82 22.12 -32.75
C SER A 201 -10.05 21.33 -34.04
N ASP A 202 -8.99 20.99 -34.78
CA ASP A 202 -8.96 20.26 -36.06
C ASP A 202 -8.28 18.88 -35.85
N PRO A 203 -8.71 17.78 -36.49
CA PRO A 203 -8.31 16.42 -36.16
C PRO A 203 -6.98 16.00 -36.82
N SER A 204 -6.01 16.91 -36.96
CA SER A 204 -4.65 16.50 -37.30
C SER A 204 -4.01 15.86 -36.07
N THR A 205 -3.38 14.69 -36.25
CA THR A 205 -2.62 14.04 -35.18
C THR A 205 -1.53 14.99 -34.71
N LEU A 206 -1.62 15.47 -33.48
CA LEU A 206 -0.53 16.19 -32.83
C LEU A 206 0.28 15.22 -32.01
N LEU A 207 1.49 14.95 -32.49
CA LEU A 207 2.51 14.30 -31.70
C LEU A 207 3.23 15.35 -30.84
N PRO A 208 3.72 14.99 -29.65
CA PRO A 208 4.60 15.88 -28.88
C PRO A 208 5.79 16.27 -29.76
N LYS A 209 6.19 17.54 -29.73
CA LYS A 209 7.50 17.93 -30.27
C LYS A 209 8.55 17.25 -29.37
N MET A 210 9.27 16.28 -29.91
CA MET A 210 10.48 15.73 -29.27
C MET A 210 11.54 16.82 -29.16
#